data_AF-A0AA43CDC0-F1
#
_entry.id   AF-A0AA43CDC0-F1
#
_cell.length_a   1.000
_cell.length_b   1.000
_cell.length_c   1.000
_cell.angle_alpha   90.00
_cell.angle_beta   90.00
_cell.angle_gamma   90.00
#
_symmetry.space_group_name_H-M   'P 1'
#
loop_
_entity.id
_entity.type
_entity.pdbx_description
1 polymer ?
#
loop_
_entity_poly.entity_id
_entity_poly.type
_entity_poly.pdbx_seq_one_letter_code
_entity_poly.pdbx_strand_id
1 'polypeptide(L)' 'MSDCFGWVKAKLERAGRLIEDFDIAIAAHAIAWDATLVSANTKHFTGIEELRLETWA' A
#
# COMPACT_ATOMS: atom_id res chain seq x y z
N MET A 1 -4.75 -0.06 -12.95
CA MET A 1 -4.55 0.81 -11.76
C MET A 1 -5.71 0.67 -10.79
N SER A 2 -6.95 0.97 -11.19
CA SER A 2 -8.14 0.82 -10.32
C SER A 2 -8.36 -0.61 -9.80
N ASP A 3 -8.04 -1.63 -10.59
CA ASP A 3 -8.17 -3.03 -10.16
C ASP A 3 -7.18 -3.40 -9.04
N CYS A 4 -5.96 -2.88 -9.09
CA CYS A 4 -4.95 -3.10 -8.06
C CYS A 4 -5.39 -2.45 -6.74
N PHE A 5 -5.91 -1.21 -6.80
CA PHE A 5 -6.47 -0.54 -5.63
C PHE A 5 -7.61 -1.35 -5.00
N GLY A 6 -8.58 -1.79 -5.81
CA GLY A 6 -9.70 -2.59 -5.32
C GLY A 6 -9.25 -3.91 -4.69
N TRP A 7 -8.25 -4.57 -5.28
CA TRP A 7 -7.68 -5.80 -4.75
C TRP A 7 -6.96 -5.58 -3.40
N VAL A 8 -6.10 -4.57 -3.30
CA VAL A 8 -5.39 -4.23 -2.05
C VAL A 8 -6.39 -3.85 -0.96
N LYS A 9 -7.37 -2.99 -1.26
CA LYS A 9 -8.42 -2.57 -0.32
C LYS A 9 -9.21 -3.77 0.21
N ALA A 10 -9.69 -4.63 -0.69
CA ALA A 10 -10.44 -5.82 -0.30
C ALA A 10 -9.60 -6.82 0.53
N LYS A 11 -8.28 -6.88 0.34
CA LYS A 11 -7.39 -7.72 1.15
C LYS A 11 -7.22 -7.15 2.56
N LEU A 12 -7.02 -5.84 2.68
CA LEU A 12 -6.89 -5.15 3.96
C LEU A 12 -8.20 -5.19 4.78
N GLU A 13 -9.34 -4.96 4.14
CA GLU A 13 -10.67 -5.06 4.77
C GLU A 13 -10.92 -6.47 5.32
N ARG A 14 -10.59 -7.51 4.55
CA ARG A 14 -10.69 -8.91 5.00
C ARG A 14 -9.75 -9.24 6.16
N ALA A 15 -8.61 -8.57 6.24
CA ALA A 15 -7.67 -8.69 7.36
C ALA A 15 -8.05 -7.84 8.58
N GLY A 16 -9.17 -7.09 8.52
CA GLY A 16 -9.59 -6.19 9.60
C GLY A 16 -8.66 -5.00 9.82
N ARG A 17 -7.90 -4.59 8.78
CA ARG A 17 -6.98 -3.46 8.85
C ARG A 17 -7.65 -2.17 8.40
N LEU A 18 -7.62 -1.17 9.27
CA LEU A 18 -8.04 0.18 8.94
C LEU A 18 -6.83 0.93 8.37
N ILE A 19 -6.82 1.16 7.07
CA ILE A 19 -5.85 2.01 6.36
C ILE A 19 -6.65 3.03 5.55
N GLU A 20 -6.17 4.27 5.52
CA GLU A 20 -6.83 5.35 4.78
C GLU A 20 -6.80 5.09 3.26
N ASP A 21 -7.88 5.46 2.56
CA ASP A 21 -8.03 5.17 1.13
C ASP A 21 -6.89 5.74 0.27
N PHE A 22 -6.32 6.89 0.64
CA PHE A 22 -5.18 7.46 -0.08
C PHE A 22 -3.88 6.69 0.11
N ASP A 23 -3.62 6.15 1.31
CA ASP A 23 -2.45 5.31 1.57
C ASP A 23 -2.57 3.99 0.78
N ILE A 24 -3.78 3.43 0.70
CA ILE A 24 -4.06 2.27 -0.15
C ILE A 24 -3.84 2.61 -1.63
N ALA A 25 -4.28 3.79 -2.09
CA ALA A 25 -4.09 4.22 -3.48
C ALA A 25 -2.62 4.41 -3.84
N ILE A 26 -1.82 5.00 -2.95
CA ILE A 26 -0.37 5.17 -3.13
C ILE A 26 0.32 3.81 -3.19
N ALA A 27 0.01 2.91 -2.24
CA ALA A 27 0.58 1.57 -2.20
C ALA A 27 0.20 0.75 -3.45
N ALA A 28 -1.08 0.78 -3.84
CA ALA A 28 -1.56 0.11 -5.03
C ALA A 28 -0.91 0.67 -6.31
N HIS A 29 -0.62 1.96 -6.37
CA HIS A 29 0.13 2.54 -7.46
C HIS A 29 1.55 1.95 -7.54
N ALA A 30 2.29 1.95 -6.43
CA ALA A 30 3.63 1.36 -6.40
C ALA A 30 3.63 -0.13 -6.78
N ILE A 31 2.69 -0.91 -6.25
CA ILE A 31 2.54 -2.34 -6.57
C ILE A 31 2.23 -2.55 -8.05
N ALA A 32 1.30 -1.77 -8.63
CA ALA A 32 0.91 -1.91 -10.04
C ALA A 32 2.07 -1.65 -11.02
N TRP A 33 3.05 -0.87 -10.61
CA TRP A 33 4.25 -0.55 -11.39
C TRP A 33 5.47 -1.39 -11.01
N ASP A 34 5.33 -2.34 -10.08
CA ASP A 34 6.45 -3.07 -9.50
C ASP A 34 7.57 -2.11 -9.03
N ALA A 35 7.17 -1.04 -8.34
CA ALA A 35 8.04 0.01 -7.85
C ALA A 35 8.24 -0.08 -6.33
N THR A 36 9.37 0.45 -5.86
CA THR A 36 9.61 0.66 -4.43
C THR A 36 9.02 1.99 -4.00
N LEU A 37 8.12 1.97 -3.01
CA LEU A 37 7.63 3.18 -2.36
C LEU A 37 8.67 3.65 -1.34
N VAL A 38 9.13 4.88 -1.48
CA VAL A 38 10.01 5.52 -0.49
C VAL A 38 9.15 6.44 0.37
N SER A 39 9.17 6.25 1.68
CA SER A 39 8.41 7.08 2.61
C SER A 39 9.09 7.22 3.97
N ALA A 40 9.04 8.43 4.54
CA ALA A 40 9.45 8.70 5.92
C ALA A 40 8.38 8.26 6.94
N ASN A 41 7.15 7.99 6.51
CA ASN A 41 6.05 7.56 7.37
C ASN A 41 5.63 6.12 7.05
N THR A 42 6.49 5.16 7.40
CA THR A 42 6.30 3.73 7.09
C THR A 42 5.12 3.09 7.81
N LYS A 43 4.66 3.70 8.92
CA LYS A 43 3.55 3.18 9.74
C LYS A 43 2.25 3.02 8.94
N HIS A 44 2.00 3.95 8.01
CA HIS A 44 0.80 3.96 7.17
C HIS A 44 0.75 2.79 6.18
N PHE A 45 1.91 2.32 5.78
CA PHE A 45 2.08 1.26 4.77
C PHE A 45 2.37 -0.10 5.41
N THR A 46 2.40 -0.15 6.74
CA THR A 46 2.72 -1.37 7.46
C THR A 46 1.62 -2.41 7.25
N GLY A 47 2.00 -3.57 6.73
CA GLY A 47 1.07 -4.67 6.54
C GLY A 47 0.43 -4.78 5.16
N ILE A 48 0.87 -3.98 4.19
CA ILE A 48 0.61 -4.23 2.78
C ILE A 48 1.73 -5.16 2.28
N GLU A 49 1.47 -6.47 2.29
CA GLU A 49 2.50 -7.51 2.07
C GLU A 49 3.22 -7.39 0.72
N GLU A 50 2.51 -6.95 -0.32
CA GLU A 50 3.03 -6.81 -1.68
C GLU A 50 3.84 -5.54 -1.92
N LEU A 51 3.82 -4.60 -0.98
CA LEU A 51 4.46 -3.30 -1.15
C LEU A 51 5.94 -3.37 -0.77
N ARG A 52 6.82 -3.06 -1.73
CA ARG A 52 8.22 -2.76 -1.44
C ARG A 52 8.31 -1.37 -0.84
N LEU A 53 8.79 -1.28 0.41
CA LEU A 53 8.87 -0.04 1.17
C LEU A 53 10.32 0.22 1.59
N GLU A 54 10.81 1.41 1.26
CA GLU A 54 12.11 1.90 1.72
C GLU A 54 11.94 3.19 2.54
N THR A 55 12.90 3.40 3.45
CA THR A 55 13.07 4.68 4.14
C THR A 55 14.47 5.16 3.84
N TRP A 56 14.57 6.38 3.32
CA TRP A 56 15.84 7.06 3.17
C TRP A 56 15.98 8.02 4.35
N ALA A 57 16.99 7.78 5.17
CA ALA A 57 17.35 8.58 6.33
C ALA A 57 18.76 9.13 6.17
#